data_AF-A0A2D4SS41-F1
#
_entry.id   AF-A0A2D4SS41-F1
#
_cell.length_a   1.000
_cell.length_b   1.000
_cell.length_c   1.000
_cell.angle_alpha   90.00
_cell.angle_beta   90.00
_cell.angle_gamma   90.00
#
_symmetry.space_group_name_H-M   'P 1'
#
loop_
_entity.id
_entity.type
_entity.pdbx_description
1 polymer ?
#
loop_
_entity_poly.entity_id
_entity_poly.type
_entity_poly.pdbx_seq_one_letter_code
_entity_poly.pdbx_strand_id
1 'polypeptide(L)'
;VLIGVSDERDQSADYATNVNYWQDYISLFQDVKTNPEDVIIHAIGGDNPVGCGGNEAYTGMYEATMATGGIFLSICALDWGEHLQTIVDSFVNTGVFDLTDTPVPESIVLQVDGVTITEGWEYDETENAIIFEEASIPLGGSTIDITYAVAGTCE
;
A
#
# COMPACT_ATOMS: atom_id res chain seq x y z
N VAL A 1 1.90 1.52 -5.40
CA VAL A 1 0.79 0.58 -5.60
C VAL A 1 0.69 0.16 -7.05
N LEU A 2 0.90 -1.12 -7.30
CA LEU A 2 0.62 -1.78 -8.57
C LEU A 2 -0.15 -3.08 -8.30
N ILE A 3 -1.09 -3.42 -9.17
CA ILE A 3 -1.81 -4.70 -9.12
C ILE A 3 -1.69 -5.36 -10.50
N GLY A 4 -1.00 -6.49 -10.57
CA GLY A 4 -1.02 -7.35 -11.75
C GLY A 4 -2.19 -8.32 -11.70
N VAL A 5 -2.90 -8.51 -12.82
CA VAL A 5 -3.98 -9.49 -12.92
C VAL A 5 -3.81 -10.28 -14.20
N SER A 6 -3.67 -11.60 -14.11
CA SER A 6 -3.49 -12.47 -15.28
C SER A 6 -3.92 -13.91 -15.02
N ASP A 7 -4.57 -14.53 -15.99
CA ASP A 7 -4.80 -15.97 -16.08
C ASP A 7 -3.69 -16.72 -16.84
N GLU A 8 -2.79 -16.00 -17.50
CA GLU A 8 -1.65 -16.54 -18.25
C GLU A 8 -0.32 -16.28 -17.53
N ARG A 9 0.71 -17.04 -17.89
CA ARG A 9 2.10 -16.77 -17.47
C ARG A 9 2.60 -15.47 -18.11
N ASP A 10 3.65 -14.91 -17.51
CA ASP A 10 4.31 -13.70 -18.03
C ASP A 10 4.79 -13.88 -19.49
N GLN A 11 4.52 -12.87 -20.33
CA GLN A 11 4.83 -12.87 -21.78
C GLN A 11 5.98 -11.91 -22.14
N SER A 12 6.72 -11.40 -21.17
CA SER A 12 7.89 -10.56 -21.43
C SER A 12 8.94 -11.34 -22.21
N ALA A 13 9.70 -10.62 -23.03
CA ALA A 13 10.72 -11.23 -23.89
C ALA A 13 11.76 -12.03 -23.09
N ASP A 14 12.05 -11.59 -21.86
CA ASP A 14 13.07 -12.18 -21.00
C ASP A 14 12.57 -13.34 -20.13
N TYR A 15 11.25 -13.58 -20.05
CA TYR A 15 10.65 -14.67 -19.24
C TYR A 15 11.34 -16.03 -19.49
N ALA A 16 11.60 -16.37 -20.75
CA ALA A 16 12.17 -17.66 -21.13
C ALA A 16 13.69 -17.76 -20.93
N THR A 17 14.38 -16.64 -20.72
CA THR A 17 15.85 -16.54 -20.74
C THR A 17 16.45 -16.02 -19.44
N ASN A 18 15.66 -15.34 -18.62
CA ASN A 18 16.05 -14.74 -17.35
C ASN A 18 15.10 -15.23 -16.26
N VAL A 19 15.61 -15.92 -15.23
CA VAL A 19 14.79 -16.37 -14.09
C VAL A 19 14.40 -15.21 -13.15
N ASN A 20 15.09 -14.09 -13.24
CA ASN A 20 14.88 -12.90 -12.41
C ASN A 20 14.20 -11.76 -13.19
N TYR A 21 13.54 -12.04 -14.32
CA TYR A 21 12.84 -11.05 -15.15
C TYR A 21 11.85 -10.19 -14.36
N TRP A 22 11.29 -10.72 -13.27
CA TRP A 22 10.37 -10.01 -12.39
C TRP A 22 11.02 -8.81 -11.67
N GLN A 23 12.34 -8.81 -11.50
CA GLN A 23 13.07 -7.69 -10.90
C GLN A 23 12.99 -6.44 -11.78
N ASP A 24 12.92 -6.62 -13.11
CA ASP A 24 12.82 -5.49 -14.05
C ASP A 24 11.51 -4.72 -13.83
N TYR A 25 10.42 -5.40 -13.47
CA TYR A 25 9.17 -4.73 -13.09
C TYR A 25 9.34 -3.91 -11.81
N ILE A 26 9.99 -4.46 -10.78
CA ILE A 26 10.21 -3.73 -9.52
C ILE A 26 11.05 -2.48 -9.78
N SER A 27 12.19 -2.63 -10.46
CA SER A 27 13.10 -1.52 -10.74
C SER A 27 12.42 -0.44 -11.58
N LEU A 28 11.63 -0.82 -12.60
CA LEU A 28 10.87 0.13 -13.41
C LEU A 28 9.97 1.05 -12.56
N PHE A 29 9.30 0.52 -11.54
CA PHE A 29 8.42 1.31 -10.69
C PHE A 29 9.16 2.04 -9.56
N GLN A 30 10.26 1.49 -9.06
CA GLN A 30 11.11 2.16 -8.07
C GLN A 30 11.77 3.40 -8.64
N ASP A 31 12.19 3.36 -9.92
CA ASP A 31 12.86 4.47 -10.59
C ASP A 31 11.98 5.73 -10.76
N VAL A 32 10.65 5.57 -10.71
CA VAL A 32 9.69 6.69 -10.83
C VAL A 32 9.17 7.19 -9.48
N LYS A 33 9.63 6.61 -8.37
CA LYS A 33 9.25 7.02 -7.01
C LYS A 33 10.37 7.78 -6.32
N THR A 34 9.99 8.72 -5.46
CA THR A 34 10.96 9.47 -4.61
C THR A 34 11.62 8.53 -3.60
N ASN A 35 10.85 7.63 -3.00
CA ASN A 35 11.33 6.56 -2.14
C ASN A 35 11.04 5.20 -2.81
N PRO A 36 12.07 4.40 -3.15
CA PRO A 36 11.91 3.06 -3.72
C PRO A 36 11.09 2.09 -2.85
N GLU A 37 11.08 2.29 -1.52
CA GLU A 37 10.33 1.46 -0.59
C GLU A 37 8.81 1.71 -0.66
N ASP A 38 8.35 2.78 -1.33
CA ASP A 38 6.93 3.07 -1.54
C ASP A 38 6.29 2.17 -2.63
N VAL A 39 7.10 1.32 -3.27
CA VAL A 39 6.65 0.40 -4.32
C VAL A 39 6.21 -0.91 -3.69
N ILE A 40 4.91 -1.02 -3.49
CA ILE A 40 4.23 -2.29 -3.20
C ILE A 40 3.54 -2.81 -4.46
N ILE A 41 3.85 -4.06 -4.82
CA ILE A 41 3.24 -4.82 -5.92
C ILE A 41 2.33 -5.89 -5.33
N HIS A 42 1.08 -5.89 -5.75
CA HIS A 42 0.12 -6.96 -5.51
C HIS A 42 -0.12 -7.72 -6.81
N ALA A 43 -0.58 -8.95 -6.70
CA ALA A 43 -0.91 -9.73 -7.87
C ALA A 43 -2.10 -10.67 -7.65
N ILE A 44 -2.81 -10.91 -8.74
CA ILE A 44 -3.94 -11.81 -8.83
C ILE A 44 -3.68 -12.73 -10.01
N GLY A 45 -3.53 -14.02 -9.78
CA GLY A 45 -3.28 -14.94 -10.88
C GLY A 45 -3.36 -16.41 -10.50
N GLY A 46 -2.98 -17.28 -11.44
CA GLY A 46 -2.91 -18.71 -11.16
C GLY A 46 -1.86 -19.03 -10.09
N ASP A 47 -2.22 -19.94 -9.18
CA ASP A 47 -1.44 -20.23 -7.98
C ASP A 47 0.02 -20.61 -8.30
N ASN A 48 0.98 -19.95 -7.67
CA ASN A 48 2.37 -20.37 -7.80
C ASN A 48 2.59 -21.69 -7.01
N PRO A 49 3.30 -22.70 -7.57
CA PRO A 49 4.02 -22.72 -8.83
C PRO A 49 3.33 -23.45 -9.99
N VAL A 50 2.09 -23.91 -9.83
CA VAL A 50 1.46 -24.87 -10.77
C VAL A 50 0.26 -24.31 -11.53
N GLY A 51 -0.24 -23.14 -11.17
CA GLY A 51 -1.48 -22.57 -11.65
C GLY A 51 -2.70 -23.12 -10.92
N CYS A 52 -3.89 -22.75 -11.37
CA CYS A 52 -5.15 -23.22 -10.79
C CYS A 52 -6.25 -23.18 -11.84
N GLY A 53 -7.21 -24.11 -11.82
CA GLY A 53 -8.44 -24.00 -12.62
C GLY A 53 -8.26 -23.89 -14.15
N GLY A 54 -7.10 -24.27 -14.70
CA GLY A 54 -6.76 -24.08 -16.12
C GLY A 54 -5.97 -22.79 -16.41
N ASN A 55 -5.82 -21.91 -15.41
CA ASN A 55 -4.96 -20.73 -15.46
C ASN A 55 -3.50 -21.13 -15.19
N GLU A 56 -2.57 -20.51 -15.88
CA GLU A 56 -1.14 -20.73 -15.72
C GLU A 56 -0.61 -20.06 -14.44
N ALA A 57 0.52 -20.56 -13.92
CA ALA A 57 1.15 -19.97 -12.74
C ALA A 57 1.69 -18.57 -13.05
N TYR A 58 1.29 -17.57 -12.26
CA TYR A 58 1.79 -16.19 -12.42
C TYR A 58 3.09 -15.95 -11.63
N THR A 59 4.09 -16.83 -11.83
CA THR A 59 5.27 -16.96 -10.96
C THR A 59 6.06 -15.66 -10.79
N GLY A 60 6.37 -14.93 -11.86
CA GLY A 60 7.16 -13.70 -11.75
C GLY A 60 6.46 -12.62 -10.93
N MET A 61 5.15 -12.49 -11.08
CA MET A 61 4.38 -11.54 -10.26
C MET A 61 4.19 -12.04 -8.83
N TYR A 62 4.13 -13.35 -8.59
CA TYR A 62 4.22 -13.90 -7.24
C TYR A 62 5.55 -13.50 -6.58
N GLU A 63 6.67 -13.69 -7.27
CA GLU A 63 8.01 -13.33 -6.76
C GLU A 63 8.13 -11.82 -6.50
N ALA A 64 7.67 -10.99 -7.44
CA ALA A 64 7.64 -9.54 -7.26
C ALA A 64 6.78 -9.10 -6.07
N THR A 65 5.60 -9.72 -5.91
CA THR A 65 4.70 -9.44 -4.79
C THR A 65 5.37 -9.73 -3.46
N MET A 66 6.03 -10.89 -3.33
CA MET A 66 6.75 -11.26 -2.11
C MET A 66 7.94 -10.34 -1.84
N ALA A 67 8.66 -9.92 -2.88
CA ALA A 67 9.80 -9.03 -2.75
C ALA A 67 9.42 -7.63 -2.26
N THR A 68 8.25 -7.14 -2.62
CA THR A 68 7.75 -5.81 -2.21
C THR A 68 6.78 -5.83 -1.02
N GLY A 69 6.59 -6.99 -0.38
CA GLY A 69 5.68 -7.13 0.76
C GLY A 69 4.20 -6.95 0.43
N GLY A 70 3.79 -7.20 -0.81
CA GLY A 70 2.39 -7.10 -1.22
C GLY A 70 1.59 -8.37 -1.02
N ILE A 71 0.39 -8.39 -1.60
CA ILE A 71 -0.60 -9.48 -1.44
C ILE A 71 -0.78 -10.20 -2.77
N PHE A 72 -0.62 -11.54 -2.74
CA PHE A 72 -0.90 -12.41 -3.88
C PHE A 72 -2.21 -13.15 -3.64
N LEU A 73 -3.17 -13.02 -4.56
CA LEU A 73 -4.45 -13.71 -4.48
C LEU A 73 -4.63 -14.68 -5.66
N SER A 74 -5.27 -15.80 -5.37
CA SER A 74 -5.64 -16.77 -6.40
C SER A 74 -6.75 -16.23 -7.29
N ILE A 75 -6.58 -16.31 -8.61
CA ILE A 75 -7.67 -16.04 -9.56
C ILE A 75 -8.76 -17.12 -9.55
N CYS A 76 -8.50 -18.26 -8.92
CA CYS A 76 -9.49 -19.33 -8.75
C CYS A 76 -10.29 -19.22 -7.46
N ALA A 77 -10.10 -18.15 -6.69
CA ALA A 77 -10.86 -17.91 -5.48
C ALA A 77 -12.36 -17.79 -5.77
N LEU A 78 -13.17 -18.29 -4.83
CA LEU A 78 -14.63 -18.25 -4.91
C LEU A 78 -15.22 -17.00 -4.25
N ASP A 79 -14.49 -16.38 -3.32
CA ASP A 79 -14.90 -15.17 -2.60
C ASP A 79 -14.07 -13.95 -3.02
N TRP A 80 -14.52 -13.28 -4.06
CA TRP A 80 -13.88 -12.06 -4.55
C TRP A 80 -14.22 -10.81 -3.73
N GLY A 81 -15.27 -10.85 -2.91
CA GLY A 81 -15.67 -9.72 -2.09
C GLY A 81 -14.68 -9.48 -0.95
N GLU A 82 -14.28 -10.56 -0.27
CA GLU A 82 -13.23 -10.51 0.76
C GLU A 82 -11.86 -10.17 0.14
N HIS A 83 -11.51 -10.82 -0.96
CA HIS A 83 -10.24 -10.63 -1.66
C HIS A 83 -10.00 -9.20 -2.14
N LEU A 84 -11.00 -8.55 -2.74
CA LEU A 84 -10.88 -7.16 -3.17
C LEU A 84 -10.79 -6.21 -1.97
N GLN A 85 -11.49 -6.49 -0.87
CA GLN A 85 -11.35 -5.70 0.36
C GLN A 85 -9.95 -5.82 0.96
N THR A 86 -9.39 -7.02 1.03
CA THR A 86 -8.01 -7.24 1.52
C THR A 86 -6.98 -6.44 0.71
N ILE A 87 -7.13 -6.37 -0.61
CA ILE A 87 -6.27 -5.53 -1.45
C ILE A 87 -6.50 -4.05 -1.18
N VAL A 88 -7.75 -3.60 -1.05
CA VAL A 88 -8.06 -2.20 -0.74
C VAL A 88 -7.46 -1.78 0.60
N ASP A 89 -7.59 -2.59 1.64
CA ASP A 89 -7.07 -2.31 2.98
C ASP A 89 -5.54 -2.17 2.96
N SER A 90 -4.86 -2.92 2.10
CA SER A 90 -3.40 -2.83 1.93
C SER A 90 -2.90 -1.50 1.33
N PHE A 91 -3.79 -0.72 0.69
CA PHE A 91 -3.43 0.58 0.12
C PHE A 91 -3.66 1.76 1.05
N VAL A 92 -4.58 1.61 2.00
CA VAL A 92 -5.14 2.74 2.76
C VAL A 92 -4.54 2.83 4.17
N ASN A 93 -3.96 1.74 4.67
CA ASN A 93 -3.49 1.65 6.07
C ASN A 93 -1.99 1.88 6.25
N THR A 94 -1.42 2.98 5.76
CA THR A 94 -0.11 3.40 6.33
C THR A 94 -0.29 3.98 7.73
N GLY A 95 -1.48 4.51 8.05
CA GLY A 95 -1.71 5.24 9.28
C GLY A 95 -0.90 6.55 9.36
N VAL A 96 -0.20 6.95 8.29
CA VAL A 96 0.65 8.13 8.25
C VAL A 96 -0.01 9.20 7.39
N PHE A 97 -0.17 10.39 7.98
CA PHE A 97 -0.80 11.54 7.36
C PHE A 97 0.11 12.77 7.48
N ASP A 98 0.80 13.09 6.38
CA ASP A 98 1.70 14.25 6.32
C ASP A 98 0.95 15.56 6.52
N LEU A 99 1.52 16.44 7.35
CA LEU A 99 1.02 17.79 7.54
C LEU A 99 1.65 18.74 6.53
N THR A 100 0.85 19.68 6.04
CA THR A 100 1.32 20.65 5.04
C THR A 100 2.20 21.74 5.66
N ASP A 101 1.89 22.18 6.88
CA ASP A 101 2.69 23.15 7.64
C ASP A 101 3.17 22.53 8.96
N THR A 102 4.15 23.16 9.61
CA THR A 102 4.61 22.74 10.95
C THR A 102 3.60 23.19 12.02
N PRO A 103 2.92 22.28 12.72
CA PRO A 103 1.93 22.62 13.72
C PRO A 103 2.58 23.10 15.03
N VAL A 104 1.82 23.83 15.85
CA VAL A 104 2.04 23.87 17.29
C VAL A 104 1.49 22.56 17.87
N PRO A 105 2.30 21.64 18.42
CA PRO A 105 1.88 20.27 18.72
C PRO A 105 0.64 20.20 19.63
N GLU A 106 0.56 21.07 20.64
CA GLU A 106 -0.55 21.13 21.59
C GLU A 106 -1.89 21.60 20.98
N SER A 107 -1.86 22.11 19.74
CA SER A 107 -3.05 22.60 19.03
C SER A 107 -3.67 21.58 18.08
N ILE A 108 -3.02 20.43 17.89
CA ILE A 108 -3.47 19.40 16.96
C ILE A 108 -4.78 18.77 17.49
N VAL A 109 -5.81 18.83 16.66
CA VAL A 109 -7.09 18.17 16.88
C VAL A 109 -7.35 17.25 15.69
N LEU A 110 -7.41 15.95 15.98
CA LEU A 110 -7.73 14.90 15.02
C LEU A 110 -9.19 14.50 15.16
N GLN A 111 -9.90 14.43 14.04
CA GLN A 111 -11.25 13.86 13.96
C GLN A 111 -11.31 12.76 12.91
N VAL A 112 -11.98 11.66 13.27
CA VAL A 112 -12.30 10.56 12.35
C VAL A 112 -13.82 10.47 12.25
N ASP A 113 -14.36 10.63 11.04
CA ASP A 113 -15.80 10.71 10.77
C ASP A 113 -16.54 11.73 11.66
N GLY A 114 -15.88 12.87 11.93
CA GLY A 114 -16.39 13.95 12.78
C GLY A 114 -16.33 13.69 14.29
N VAL A 115 -15.74 12.58 14.72
CA VAL A 115 -15.52 12.28 16.15
C VAL A 115 -14.08 12.61 16.51
N THR A 116 -13.89 13.47 17.51
CA THR A 116 -12.55 13.79 18.03
C THR A 116 -11.90 12.56 18.67
N ILE A 117 -10.69 12.23 18.21
CA ILE A 117 -9.88 11.13 18.72
C ILE A 117 -8.69 11.70 19.48
N THR A 118 -8.46 11.25 20.72
CA THR A 118 -7.40 11.78 21.61
C THR A 118 -6.32 10.75 21.94
N GLU A 119 -6.45 9.52 21.46
CA GLU A 119 -5.55 8.39 21.73
C GLU A 119 -5.37 7.57 20.45
N GLY A 120 -4.34 6.71 20.39
CA GLY A 120 -4.11 5.83 19.24
C GLY A 120 -3.45 6.51 18.04
N TRP A 121 -2.91 7.71 18.24
CA TRP A 121 -2.12 8.43 17.26
C TRP A 121 -1.08 9.30 17.96
N GLU A 122 -0.01 9.63 17.25
CA GLU A 122 1.02 10.57 17.68
C GLU A 122 1.43 11.51 16.54
N TYR A 123 2.05 12.63 16.89
CA TYR A 123 2.66 13.53 15.93
C TYR A 123 4.17 13.31 15.91
N ASP A 124 4.72 12.95 14.75
CA ASP A 124 6.16 12.84 14.53
C ASP A 124 6.72 14.16 13.98
N GLU A 125 7.56 14.83 14.77
CA GLU A 125 8.20 16.11 14.40
C GLU A 125 9.24 15.97 13.29
N THR A 126 9.83 14.79 13.11
CA THR A 126 10.86 14.51 12.10
C THR A 126 10.23 14.36 10.72
N GLU A 127 9.12 13.63 10.65
CA GLU A 127 8.37 13.39 9.41
C GLU A 127 7.32 14.49 9.14
N ASN A 128 7.02 15.32 10.16
CA ASN A 128 5.92 16.30 10.14
C ASN A 128 4.59 15.63 9.77
N ALA A 129 4.27 14.52 10.45
CA ALA A 129 3.13 13.66 10.12
C ALA A 129 2.38 13.19 11.37
N ILE A 130 1.09 12.91 11.21
CA ILE A 130 0.29 12.17 12.19
C ILE A 130 0.42 10.69 11.90
N ILE A 131 0.85 9.93 12.90
CA ILE A 131 1.05 8.49 12.82
C ILE A 131 0.03 7.81 13.73
N PHE A 132 -0.85 6.98 13.15
CA PHE A 132 -1.75 6.12 13.89
C PHE A 132 -1.04 4.85 14.36
N GLU A 133 -1.36 4.42 15.58
CA GLU A 133 -0.99 3.08 16.04
C GLU A 133 -1.72 2.03 15.20
N GLU A 134 -1.10 0.85 14.98
CA GLU A 134 -1.65 -0.22 14.12
C GLU A 134 -3.11 -0.60 14.44
N ALA A 135 -3.46 -0.65 15.72
CA ALA A 135 -4.82 -1.00 16.18
C ALA A 135 -5.84 0.15 16.04
N SER A 136 -5.38 1.35 15.73
CA SER A 136 -6.16 2.59 15.71
C SER A 136 -6.26 3.21 14.31
N ILE A 137 -5.65 2.58 13.30
CA ILE A 137 -5.73 3.04 11.91
C ILE A 137 -7.22 3.02 11.47
N PRO A 138 -7.77 4.16 11.00
CA PRO A 138 -9.16 4.23 10.55
C PRO A 138 -9.43 3.28 9.38
N LEU A 139 -10.64 2.71 9.32
CA LEU A 139 -11.02 1.83 8.22
C LEU A 139 -11.05 2.58 6.89
N GLY A 140 -10.82 1.84 5.80
CA GLY A 140 -10.95 2.38 4.45
C GLY A 140 -12.31 3.05 4.22
N GLY A 141 -12.28 4.29 3.72
CA GLY A 141 -13.47 5.11 3.49
C GLY A 141 -13.84 6.07 4.63
N SER A 142 -13.14 6.04 5.75
CA SER A 142 -13.28 7.05 6.82
C SER A 142 -12.79 8.42 6.37
N THR A 143 -13.39 9.49 6.89
CA THR A 143 -12.91 10.86 6.69
C THR A 143 -12.03 11.26 7.86
N ILE A 144 -10.83 11.76 7.57
CA ILE A 144 -9.87 12.21 8.58
C ILE A 144 -9.67 13.72 8.44
N ASP A 145 -10.01 14.46 9.49
CA ASP A 145 -9.84 15.90 9.57
C ASP A 145 -8.80 16.24 10.64
N ILE A 146 -7.68 16.82 10.22
CA ILE A 146 -6.60 17.27 11.11
C ILE A 146 -6.57 18.79 11.12
N THR A 147 -6.84 19.40 12.27
CA THR A 147 -6.80 20.85 12.46
C THR A 147 -5.71 21.23 13.44
N TYR A 148 -4.93 22.27 13.13
CA TYR A 148 -3.87 22.76 14.01
C TYR A 148 -3.62 24.24 13.79
N ALA A 149 -3.02 24.89 14.78
CA ALA A 149 -2.47 26.22 14.64
C ALA A 149 -1.03 26.14 14.12
N VAL A 150 -0.66 27.05 13.24
CA VAL A 150 0.73 27.25 12.79
C VAL A 150 1.31 28.40 13.61
N ALA A 151 2.54 28.25 14.10
CA ALA A 151 3.21 29.32 14.81
C ALA A 151 3.38 30.52 13.87
N GLY A 152 2.75 31.65 14.20
CA GLY A 152 2.89 32.87 13.42
C GLY A 152 4.34 33.34 13.42
N THR A 153 4.89 33.65 12.24
CA THR A 153 6.15 34.39 12.16
C THR A 153 5.87 35.82 12.59
N CYS A 154 6.37 36.22 13.75
CA CYS A 154 6.39 37.62 14.13
C CYS A 154 7.36 38.36 13.19
N GLU A 155 6.83 39.07 12.20
CA GLU A 155 7.58 40.09 11.43
C GLU A 155 7.47 41.48 12.09
#